data_AF-A0A9D3QG95-F1
#
_entry.id   AF-A0A9D3QG95-F1
#
_cell.length_a   1.000
_cell.length_b   1.000
_cell.length_c   1.000
_cell.angle_alpha   90.00
_cell.angle_beta   90.00
_cell.angle_gamma   90.00
#
_symmetry.space_group_name_H-M   'P 1'
#
loop_
_entity.id
_entity.type
_entity.pdbx_description
1 polymer ?
#
loop_
_entity_poly.entity_id
_entity_poly.type
_entity_poly.pdbx_seq_one_letter_code
_entity_poly.pdbx_strand_id
1 'polypeptide(L)'
;MATESETDIEIPPAGTHTEKSKKEFVWTQQATWLLLRTRLSMDADFNRPVCKMKKLWATVAERDVLQLYLELQERKMDLWVQQKALEERKIEAINNLARAISSLAEDRSSQSATENSG
;
A
#
# COMPACT_ATOMS: atom_id res chain seq x y z
N MET A 1 3.81 18.04 57.67
CA MET A 1 3.86 16.57 57.61
C MET A 1 2.76 16.17 56.64
N ALA A 2 3.12 15.97 55.36
CA ALA A 2 3.34 14.64 54.75
C ALA A 2 1.97 13.92 54.58
N THR A 3 1.50 13.50 53.41
CA THR A 3 2.14 13.11 52.13
C THR A 3 1.14 13.23 50.97
N GLU A 4 1.69 13.48 49.78
CA GLU A 4 1.05 13.31 48.47
C GLU A 4 0.56 11.86 48.29
N SER A 5 -0.62 11.69 47.67
CA SER A 5 -1.16 10.37 47.29
C SER A 5 -1.52 10.41 45.81
N GLU A 6 -0.52 10.22 44.98
CA GLU A 6 -0.64 9.92 43.56
C GLU A 6 0.13 8.62 43.33
N THR A 7 -0.58 7.54 42.99
CA THR A 7 -0.14 6.33 42.24
C THR A 7 -1.12 5.19 42.45
N ASP A 8 -2.21 5.17 41.67
CA ASP A 8 -2.91 3.92 41.32
C ASP A 8 -2.56 3.60 39.86
N ILE A 9 -1.39 3.01 39.67
CA ILE A 9 -1.07 2.25 38.46
C ILE A 9 -1.23 0.78 38.85
N GLU A 10 -2.45 0.26 38.69
CA GLU A 10 -2.68 -1.18 38.71
C GLU A 10 -1.95 -1.80 37.52
N ILE A 11 -0.80 -2.42 37.79
CA ILE A 11 -0.13 -3.34 36.86
C ILE A 11 -0.80 -4.71 37.05
N PRO A 12 -1.50 -5.28 36.06
CA PRO A 12 -2.00 -6.64 36.19
C PRO A 12 -0.83 -7.63 36.09
N PRO A 13 -0.76 -8.64 36.97
CA PRO A 13 0.35 -9.59 36.99
C PRO A 13 0.34 -10.50 35.76
N ALA A 14 1.54 -10.76 35.24
CA ALA A 14 1.79 -11.73 34.20
C ALA A 14 1.33 -13.13 34.64
N GLY A 15 0.44 -13.76 33.85
CA GLY A 15 -0.05 -15.10 34.13
C GLY A 15 -1.09 -15.64 33.16
N THR A 16 -0.61 -16.15 32.02
CA THR A 16 -1.12 -17.31 31.26
C THR A 16 -2.57 -17.35 30.72
N HIS A 17 -2.63 -17.70 29.42
CA HIS A 17 -3.78 -18.19 28.64
C HIS A 17 -4.91 -17.19 28.35
N THR A 18 -5.01 -16.76 27.09
CA THR A 18 -6.13 -17.13 26.21
C THR A 18 -5.95 -16.59 24.80
N GLU A 19 -6.46 -17.38 23.85
CA GLU A 19 -6.79 -17.00 22.48
C GLU A 19 -5.68 -16.46 21.58
N LYS A 20 -5.12 -17.37 20.78
CA LYS A 20 -4.86 -17.07 19.37
C LYS A 20 -6.13 -16.37 18.87
N SER A 21 -6.11 -15.05 18.72
CA SER A 21 -7.20 -14.28 18.11
C SER A 21 -7.47 -14.93 16.77
N LYS A 22 -8.47 -15.80 16.72
CA LYS A 22 -9.05 -16.28 15.47
C LYS A 22 -9.67 -15.02 14.91
N LYS A 23 -8.90 -14.26 14.14
CA LYS A 23 -9.41 -13.12 13.38
C LYS A 23 -10.63 -13.66 12.66
N GLU A 24 -11.78 -13.21 13.11
CA GLU A 24 -13.04 -13.59 12.49
C GLU A 24 -12.91 -13.22 11.02
N PHE A 25 -13.17 -14.20 10.15
CA PHE A 25 -13.04 -13.97 8.73
C PHE A 25 -14.22 -13.12 8.29
N VAL A 26 -13.96 -11.82 8.11
CA VAL A 26 -14.93 -10.86 7.60
C VAL A 26 -14.71 -10.70 6.11
N TRP A 27 -15.77 -10.94 5.33
CA TRP A 27 -15.76 -10.64 3.90
C TRP A 27 -15.61 -9.14 3.69
N THR A 28 -14.61 -8.74 2.92
CA THR A 28 -14.53 -7.34 2.48
C THR A 28 -15.74 -7.03 1.58
N GLN A 29 -16.15 -5.76 1.56
CA GLN A 29 -17.24 -5.32 0.68
C GLN A 29 -16.93 -5.70 -0.78
N GLN A 30 -15.68 -5.50 -1.22
CA GLN A 30 -15.22 -5.89 -2.54
C GLN A 30 -15.38 -7.40 -2.81
N ALA A 31 -14.92 -8.25 -1.89
CA ALA A 31 -15.03 -9.70 -2.04
C ALA A 31 -16.49 -10.16 -2.09
N THR A 32 -17.36 -9.51 -1.30
CA THR A 32 -18.81 -9.77 -1.31
C THR A 32 -19.43 -9.43 -2.67
N TRP A 33 -19.11 -8.25 -3.20
CA TRP A 33 -19.60 -7.82 -4.51
C TRP A 33 -19.12 -8.72 -5.64
N LEU A 34 -17.85 -9.12 -5.58
CA LEU A 34 -17.26 -9.99 -6.58
C LEU A 34 -17.93 -11.36 -6.58
N LEU A 35 -18.11 -11.96 -5.41
CA LEU A 35 -18.83 -13.22 -5.23
C LEU A 35 -20.24 -13.17 -5.81
N LEU A 36 -21.00 -12.12 -5.47
CA LEU A 36 -22.36 -11.93 -5.99
C LEU A 36 -22.35 -11.80 -7.51
N ARG A 37 -21.45 -10.98 -8.07
CA ARG A 37 -21.32 -10.76 -9.51
C ARG A 37 -20.98 -12.05 -10.25
N THR A 38 -19.97 -12.80 -9.78
CA THR A 38 -19.53 -14.04 -10.40
C THR A 38 -20.64 -15.10 -10.32
N ARG A 39 -21.28 -15.27 -9.15
CA ARG A 39 -22.41 -16.19 -9.00
C ARG A 39 -23.57 -15.83 -9.92
N LEU A 40 -23.96 -14.56 -9.99
CA LEU A 40 -25.06 -14.11 -10.85
C LEU A 40 -24.73 -14.28 -12.34
N SER A 41 -23.46 -14.13 -12.73
CA SER A 41 -23.04 -14.42 -14.11
C SER A 41 -23.21 -15.89 -14.51
N MET A 42 -23.28 -16.79 -13.53
CA MET A 42 -23.42 -18.25 -13.72
C MET A 42 -24.84 -18.75 -13.37
N ASP A 43 -25.82 -17.86 -13.18
CA ASP A 43 -27.14 -18.20 -12.62
C ASP A 43 -27.85 -19.36 -13.36
N ALA A 44 -27.73 -19.41 -14.69
CA ALA A 44 -28.30 -20.48 -15.52
C ALA A 44 -27.73 -21.88 -15.20
N ASP A 45 -26.45 -21.98 -14.83
CA ASP A 45 -25.82 -23.25 -14.45
C ASP A 45 -26.24 -23.67 -13.03
N PHE A 46 -26.44 -22.69 -12.14
CA PHE A 46 -26.89 -22.91 -10.77
C PHE A 46 -28.36 -23.33 -10.68
N ASN A 47 -29.22 -22.92 -11.62
CA ASN A 47 -30.65 -23.24 -11.64
C ASN A 47 -30.98 -24.61 -12.26
N ARG A 48 -30.00 -25.30 -12.86
CA ARG A 48 -30.20 -26.68 -13.36
C ARG A 48 -30.21 -27.66 -12.17
N PRO A 49 -31.04 -28.73 -12.20
CA PRO A 49 -31.03 -29.75 -11.16
C PRO A 49 -29.77 -30.62 -11.31
N VAL A 50 -28.64 -30.14 -10.78
CA VAL A 50 -27.34 -30.83 -10.94
C VAL A 50 -26.73 -31.15 -9.58
N CYS A 51 -26.19 -32.37 -9.44
CA CYS A 51 -25.34 -32.78 -8.32
C CYS A 51 -23.97 -32.05 -8.25
N LYS A 52 -23.77 -31.01 -9.08
CA LYS A 52 -22.48 -30.32 -9.27
C LYS A 52 -22.36 -29.01 -8.48
N MET A 53 -23.27 -28.74 -7.54
CA MET A 53 -23.30 -27.48 -6.79
C MET A 53 -21.96 -27.12 -6.14
N LYS A 54 -21.29 -28.10 -5.52
CA LYS A 54 -19.93 -27.92 -4.95
C LYS A 54 -18.90 -27.49 -6.00
N LYS A 55 -18.97 -28.07 -7.21
CA LYS A 55 -18.06 -27.75 -8.31
C LYS A 55 -18.31 -26.33 -8.83
N LEU A 56 -19.56 -25.91 -8.94
CA LEU A 56 -19.90 -24.55 -9.35
C LEU A 56 -19.36 -23.50 -8.37
N TRP A 57 -19.53 -23.73 -7.06
CA TRP A 57 -18.95 -22.85 -6.04
C TRP A 57 -17.41 -22.82 -6.05
N ALA A 58 -16.76 -23.97 -6.31
CA ALA A 58 -15.30 -23.99 -6.49
C ALA A 58 -14.85 -23.14 -7.68
N THR A 59 -15.56 -23.22 -8.81
CA THR A 59 -15.29 -22.39 -9.99
C THR A 59 -15.51 -20.89 -9.71
N VAL A 60 -16.56 -20.54 -8.96
CA VAL A 60 -16.79 -19.15 -8.54
C VAL A 60 -15.62 -18.65 -7.68
N ALA A 61 -15.21 -19.43 -6.67
CA ALA A 61 -14.11 -19.05 -5.78
C ALA A 61 -12.76 -18.89 -6.52
N GLU A 62 -12.44 -19.79 -7.46
CA GLU A 62 -11.22 -19.69 -8.28
C GLU A 62 -11.20 -18.40 -9.10
N ARG A 63 -12.34 -18.02 -9.71
CA ARG A 63 -12.46 -16.78 -10.47
C ARG A 63 -12.29 -15.55 -9.58
N ASP A 64 -12.93 -15.53 -8.42
CA ASP A 64 -12.87 -14.41 -7.49
C ASP A 64 -11.44 -14.20 -6.97
N VAL A 65 -10.76 -15.29 -6.57
CA VAL A 65 -9.36 -15.25 -6.10
C VAL A 65 -8.43 -14.76 -7.20
N LEU A 66 -8.60 -15.26 -8.42
CA LEU A 66 -7.78 -14.85 -9.56
C LEU A 66 -7.97 -13.35 -9.88
N GLN A 67 -9.21 -12.86 -9.88
CA GLN A 67 -9.48 -11.45 -10.12
C GLN A 67 -8.88 -10.56 -9.03
N LEU A 68 -9.05 -10.90 -7.76
CA LEU A 68 -8.43 -10.15 -6.65
C LEU A 68 -6.90 -10.15 -6.73
N TYR A 69 -6.30 -11.25 -7.15
CA TYR A 69 -4.86 -11.33 -7.34
C TYR A 69 -4.37 -10.41 -8.46
N LEU A 70 -5.04 -10.41 -9.61
CA LEU A 70 -4.69 -9.55 -10.74
C LEU A 70 -4.80 -8.06 -10.37
N GLU A 71 -5.90 -7.66 -9.75
CA GLU A 71 -6.05 -6.29 -9.29
C GLU A 71 -5.00 -5.90 -8.23
N LEU A 72 -4.58 -6.84 -7.39
CA LEU A 72 -3.50 -6.59 -6.42
C LEU A 72 -2.16 -6.39 -7.13
N GLN A 73 -1.87 -7.17 -8.18
CA GLN A 73 -0.65 -7.02 -8.98
C GLN A 73 -0.64 -5.68 -9.72
N GLU A 74 -1.76 -5.27 -10.30
CA GLU A 74 -1.91 -3.97 -10.96
C GLU A 74 -1.61 -2.82 -10.00
N ARG A 75 -2.26 -2.79 -8.84
CA ARG A 75 -2.02 -1.74 -7.82
C ARG A 75 -0.58 -1.71 -7.32
N LYS A 76 0.05 -2.88 -7.18
CA LYS A 76 1.48 -2.97 -6.82
C LYS A 76 2.36 -2.37 -7.91
N MET A 77 2.06 -2.65 -9.16
CA MET A 77 2.79 -2.09 -10.30
C MET A 77 2.63 -0.57 -10.35
N ASP A 78 1.40 -0.05 -10.21
CA ASP A 78 1.14 1.39 -10.21
C ASP A 78 1.92 2.10 -9.10
N LEU A 79 1.90 1.55 -7.89
CA LEU A 79 2.64 2.12 -6.76
C LEU A 79 4.15 2.10 -7.02
N TRP A 80 4.67 1.02 -7.61
CA TRP A 80 6.07 0.92 -7.97
C TRP A 80 6.46 1.96 -9.03
N VAL A 81 5.64 2.15 -10.07
CA VAL A 81 5.84 3.17 -11.10
C VAL A 81 5.85 4.56 -10.49
N GLN A 82 4.89 4.86 -9.59
CA GLN A 82 4.85 6.15 -8.89
C GLN A 82 6.10 6.38 -8.05
N GLN A 83 6.55 5.38 -7.31
CA GLN A 83 7.76 5.47 -6.50
C GLN A 83 8.99 5.71 -7.36
N LYS A 84 9.11 5.01 -8.49
CA LYS A 84 10.23 5.18 -9.42
C LYS A 84 10.25 6.59 -10.02
N ALA A 85 9.09 7.10 -10.45
CA ALA A 85 8.96 8.46 -10.98
C ALA A 85 9.27 9.53 -9.93
N LEU A 86 8.98 9.26 -8.65
CA LEU A 86 9.35 10.15 -7.56
C LEU A 86 10.87 10.20 -7.37
N GLU A 87 11.54 9.04 -7.39
CA GLU A 87 13.00 8.96 -7.28
C GLU A 87 13.72 9.64 -8.46
N GLU A 88 13.21 9.50 -9.69
CA GLU A 88 13.77 10.19 -10.85
C GLU A 88 13.69 11.72 -10.73
N ARG A 89 12.55 12.24 -10.28
CA ARG A 89 12.38 13.68 -10.02
C ARG A 89 13.31 14.19 -8.92
N LYS A 90 13.59 13.39 -7.90
CA LYS A 90 14.59 13.74 -6.87
C LYS A 90 15.99 13.87 -7.47
N ILE A 91 16.38 12.92 -8.31
CA ILE A 91 17.68 12.97 -9.01
C ILE A 91 17.76 14.20 -9.91
N GLU A 92 16.70 14.49 -10.67
CA GLU A 92 16.64 15.66 -11.54
C GLU A 92 16.78 16.98 -10.75
N ALA A 93 16.09 17.10 -9.62
CA ALA A 93 16.20 18.28 -8.75
C ALA A 93 17.63 18.47 -8.23
N ILE A 94 18.29 17.39 -7.77
CA ILE A 94 19.69 17.42 -7.33
C ILE A 94 20.61 17.87 -8.48
N ASN A 95 20.43 17.31 -9.68
CA ASN A 95 21.24 17.67 -10.84
C ASN A 95 21.03 19.13 -11.25
N ASN A 96 19.80 19.63 -11.20
CA ASN A 96 19.49 21.03 -11.48
C ASN A 96 20.15 21.97 -10.46
N LEU A 97 20.12 21.61 -9.17
CA LEU A 97 20.82 22.36 -8.12
C LEU A 97 22.33 22.37 -8.35
N ALA A 98 22.92 21.23 -8.69
CA ALA A 98 24.35 21.13 -8.97
C ALA A 98 24.76 22.05 -10.14
N ARG A 99 24.00 22.05 -11.24
CA ARG A 99 24.27 22.93 -12.39
C ARG A 99 24.12 24.42 -12.05
N ALA A 100 23.11 24.79 -11.26
CA ALA A 100 22.93 26.17 -10.83
C ALA A 100 24.11 26.65 -9.97
N ILE A 101 24.61 25.80 -9.06
CA ILE A 101 25.79 26.11 -8.25
C ILE A 101 27.03 26.27 -9.14
N SER A 102 27.26 25.37 -10.09
CA SER A 102 28.39 25.47 -11.04
C SER A 102 28.35 26.76 -11.87
N SER A 103 27.19 27.10 -12.44
CA SER A 103 27.00 28.33 -13.22
C SER A 103 27.30 29.58 -12.39
N LEU A 104 26.80 29.65 -11.15
CA LEU A 104 27.07 30.78 -10.26
C LEU A 104 28.55 30.90 -9.88
N ALA A 105 29.26 29.77 -9.77
CA ALA A 105 30.69 29.76 -9.49
C ALA A 105 31.52 30.25 -10.70
N GLU A 106 31.11 29.87 -11.92
CA GLU A 106 31.72 30.35 -13.18
C GLU A 106 31.49 31.85 -13.39
N ASP A 107 30.27 32.34 -13.14
CA ASP A 107 29.92 33.77 -13.24
C ASP A 107 30.77 34.62 -12.30
N ARG A 108 30.92 34.18 -11.04
CA ARG A 108 31.76 34.86 -10.04
C ARG A 108 33.24 34.90 -10.43
N SER A 109 33.74 33.82 -11.05
CA SER A 109 35.13 33.75 -11.52
C SER A 109 35.38 34.67 -12.72
N SER A 110 34.36 34.90 -13.54
CA SER A 110 34.42 35.80 -14.69
C SER A 110 34.38 37.27 -14.28
N GLN A 111 33.58 37.63 -13.26
CA GLN A 111 33.52 39.00 -12.72
C GLN A 111 34.83 39.46 -12.09
N SER A 112 35.46 38.63 -11.25
CA SER A 112 36.74 38.96 -10.60
C SER A 112 37.91 39.14 -11.58
N ALA A 113 37.88 38.45 -12.73
CA ALA A 113 38.88 38.63 -13.79
C ALA A 113 38.75 39.98 -14.51
N THR A 114 37.52 40.52 -14.63
CA THR A 114 37.26 41.81 -15.30
C THR A 114 37.56 43.04 -14.43
N GLU A 115 37.38 42.96 -13.10
CA GLU A 115 37.72 44.05 -12.17
C GLU A 115 39.23 44.28 -12.00
N ASN A 116 40.07 43.28 -12.25
CA ASN A 116 41.52 43.36 -12.07
C ASN A 116 42.30 43.88 -13.29
N SER A 117 41.62 44.22 -14.41
CA SER A 117 42.26 44.66 -15.67
C SER A 117 41.99 46.11 -16.08
N GLY A 118 41.42 46.93 -15.19
CA GLY A 118 41.18 48.37 -15.41
C GLY A 118 42.02 49.25 -14.49
#